data_AF-A0A8T8HWW4-F1
#
_entry.id   AF-A0A8T8HWW4-F1
#
_cell.length_a   1.000
_cell.length_b   1.000
_cell.length_c   1.000
_cell.angle_alpha   90.00
_cell.angle_beta   90.00
_cell.angle_gamma   90.00
#
_symmetry.space_group_name_H-M   'P 1'
#
loop_
_entity.id
_entity.type
_entity.pdbx_description
1 polymer ?
#
loop_
_entity_poly.entity_id
_entity_poly.type
_entity_poly.pdbx_seq_one_letter_code
_entity_poly.pdbx_strand_id
1 'polypeptide(L)'
;MRGNVSVVGVLVLGVGVVVVPPAVAVARQVPCDTPSLVKAVGDANAAGKRVRLSLAGGCTYRVDRAIGDNGFPVVTGDVELVGAGTVISRHPAAPRFRFFRVAVG
;
A
#
# COMPACT_ATOMS: atom_id res chain seq x y z
N MET A 1 -33.13 -7.55 69.75
CA MET A 1 -32.48 -8.33 68.67
C MET A 1 -32.38 -7.45 67.44
N ARG A 2 -31.19 -6.95 67.10
CA ARG A 2 -30.94 -6.14 65.89
C ARG A 2 -29.83 -6.85 65.13
N GLY A 3 -30.19 -7.52 64.02
CA GLY A 3 -29.26 -8.25 63.17
C GLY A 3 -28.67 -7.32 62.10
N ASN A 4 -27.35 -7.36 61.93
CA ASN A 4 -26.66 -6.63 60.88
C ASN A 4 -26.56 -7.52 59.64
N VAL A 5 -27.01 -7.02 58.49
CA VAL A 5 -26.85 -7.69 57.19
C VAL A 5 -25.63 -7.10 56.50
N SER A 6 -24.67 -7.95 56.13
CA SER A 6 -23.50 -7.56 55.34
C SER A 6 -23.69 -8.02 53.90
N VAL A 7 -23.75 -7.07 52.96
CA VAL A 7 -23.87 -7.34 51.52
C VAL A 7 -22.47 -7.28 50.91
N VAL A 8 -21.97 -8.42 50.43
CA VAL A 8 -20.73 -8.51 49.65
C VAL A 8 -21.09 -8.38 48.18
N GLY A 9 -20.71 -7.27 47.55
CA GLY A 9 -20.86 -7.04 46.11
C GLY A 9 -19.70 -7.67 45.34
N VAL A 10 -20.01 -8.62 44.46
CA VAL A 10 -19.02 -9.22 43.55
C VAL A 10 -19.04 -8.43 42.24
N LEU A 11 -17.95 -7.74 41.93
CA LEU A 11 -17.73 -7.06 40.66
C LEU A 11 -17.02 -8.03 39.70
N VAL A 12 -17.74 -8.56 38.71
CA VAL A 12 -17.16 -9.45 37.69
C VAL A 12 -16.60 -8.60 36.54
N LEU A 13 -15.27 -8.54 36.42
CA LEU A 13 -14.58 -7.94 35.28
C LEU A 13 -14.62 -8.91 34.10
N GLY A 14 -15.57 -8.72 33.18
CA GLY A 14 -15.63 -9.47 31.93
C GLY A 14 -14.57 -8.99 30.94
N VAL A 15 -13.61 -9.83 30.59
CA VAL A 15 -12.66 -9.57 29.49
C VAL A 15 -13.33 -9.97 28.17
N GLY A 16 -13.79 -8.98 27.41
CA GLY A 16 -14.30 -9.21 26.06
C GLY A 16 -13.14 -9.28 25.06
N VAL A 17 -13.03 -10.38 24.31
CA VAL A 17 -12.09 -10.48 23.19
C VAL A 17 -12.76 -9.84 21.96
N VAL A 18 -12.22 -8.72 21.50
CA VAL A 18 -12.65 -8.09 20.24
C VAL A 18 -11.89 -8.73 19.09
N VAL A 19 -12.61 -9.41 18.19
CA VAL A 19 -12.05 -9.93 16.94
C VAL A 19 -12.09 -8.82 15.91
N VAL A 20 -10.93 -8.30 15.52
CA VAL A 20 -10.81 -7.32 14.42
C VAL A 20 -10.58 -8.08 13.11
N PRO A 21 -11.43 -7.94 12.08
CA PRO A 21 -11.21 -8.57 10.79
C PRO A 21 -9.96 -8.00 10.10
N PRO A 22 -9.23 -8.82 9.29
CA PRO A 22 -8.09 -8.30 8.54
C PRO A 22 -8.56 -7.30 7.50
N ALA A 23 -7.94 -6.12 7.46
CA ALA A 23 -8.20 -5.15 6.41
C ALA A 23 -7.74 -5.71 5.06
N VAL A 24 -8.69 -6.00 4.17
CA VAL A 24 -8.38 -6.37 2.78
C VAL A 24 -7.96 -5.10 2.06
N ALA A 25 -6.69 -5.00 1.67
CA ALA A 25 -6.22 -3.89 0.86
C ALA A 25 -6.92 -3.94 -0.51
N VAL A 26 -7.82 -2.98 -0.77
CA VAL A 26 -8.47 -2.86 -2.08
C VAL A 26 -7.39 -2.61 -3.12
N ALA A 27 -7.25 -3.55 -4.06
CA ALA A 27 -6.30 -3.43 -5.14
C ALA A 27 -6.76 -2.37 -6.15
N ARG A 28 -5.92 -1.36 -6.39
CA ARG A 28 -6.19 -0.31 -7.37
C ARG A 28 -5.71 -0.78 -8.75
N GLN A 29 -6.63 -0.82 -9.70
CA GLN A 29 -6.31 -1.16 -11.08
C GLN A 29 -5.50 -0.03 -11.74
N VAL A 30 -4.45 -0.39 -12.47
CA VAL A 30 -3.61 0.51 -13.25
C VAL A 30 -3.76 0.15 -14.73
N PRO A 31 -4.29 1.06 -15.58
CA PRO A 31 -4.43 0.79 -17.01
C PRO A 31 -3.06 0.61 -17.67
N CYS A 32 -3.02 0.10 -18.91
CA CYS A 32 -1.77 -0.10 -19.66
C CYS A 32 -1.20 1.24 -20.19
N ASP A 33 -0.76 2.09 -19.28
CA ASP A 33 -0.29 3.45 -19.54
C ASP A 33 0.78 3.86 -18.51
N THR A 34 1.97 4.25 -18.97
CA THR A 34 3.10 4.57 -18.08
C THR A 34 2.82 5.80 -17.19
N PRO A 35 2.31 6.93 -17.70
CA PRO A 35 1.88 8.05 -16.86
C PRO A 35 0.91 7.64 -15.74
N SER A 36 -0.04 6.75 -16.04
CA SER A 36 -0.98 6.22 -15.05
C SER A 36 -0.29 5.40 -13.96
N LEU A 37 0.71 4.59 -14.31
CA LEU A 37 1.53 3.87 -13.33
C LEU A 37 2.37 4.83 -12.47
N VAL A 38 3.00 5.83 -13.07
CA VAL A 38 3.76 6.87 -12.37
C VAL A 38 2.86 7.60 -11.36
N LYS A 39 1.68 8.03 -11.79
CA LYS A 39 0.69 8.65 -10.92
C LYS A 39 0.24 7.71 -9.81
N ALA A 40 0.00 6.44 -10.12
CA ALA A 40 -0.45 5.46 -9.13
C ALA A 40 0.56 5.22 -8.01
N VAL A 41 1.86 5.20 -8.33
CA VAL A 41 2.93 5.14 -7.32
C VAL A 41 2.92 6.40 -6.45
N GLY A 42 2.75 7.58 -7.05
CA GLY A 42 2.61 8.85 -6.31
C GLY A 42 1.39 8.86 -5.37
N ASP A 43 0.23 8.43 -5.86
CA ASP A 43 -1.00 8.32 -5.06
C ASP A 43 -0.81 7.31 -3.91
N ALA A 44 -0.11 6.20 -4.16
CA ALA A 44 0.17 5.17 -3.14
C ALA A 44 1.07 5.68 -2.02
N ASN A 45 2.09 6.49 -2.34
CA ASN A 45 2.93 7.14 -1.33
C ASN A 45 2.13 8.05 -0.39
N ALA A 46 1.09 8.73 -0.90
CA ALA A 46 0.26 9.63 -0.12
C ALA A 46 -0.83 8.92 0.70
N ALA A 47 -1.01 7.61 0.54
CA ALA A 47 -2.14 6.88 1.12
C ALA A 47 -2.03 6.64 2.64
N GLY A 48 -0.84 6.76 3.23
CA GLY A 48 -0.60 6.52 4.66
C GLY A 48 -0.82 5.08 5.12
N LYS A 49 -0.97 4.13 4.18
CA LYS A 49 -1.20 2.70 4.41
C LYS A 49 -0.67 1.89 3.22
N ARG A 50 -0.56 0.57 3.37
CA ARG A 50 -0.22 -0.32 2.26
C ARG A 50 -1.22 -0.19 1.11
N VAL A 51 -0.71 -0.01 -0.11
CA VAL A 51 -1.52 0.05 -1.34
C VAL A 51 -1.05 -1.01 -2.33
N ARG A 52 -1.99 -1.83 -2.79
CA ARG A 52 -1.77 -2.80 -3.87
C ARG A 52 -2.19 -2.20 -5.20
N LEU A 53 -1.26 -2.13 -6.16
CA LEU A 53 -1.49 -1.68 -7.53
C LEU A 53 -1.51 -2.89 -8.47
N SER A 54 -2.68 -3.21 -9.03
CA SER A 54 -2.84 -4.27 -10.02
C SER A 54 -2.56 -3.71 -11.41
N LEU A 55 -1.47 -4.16 -12.02
CA LEU A 55 -1.04 -3.73 -13.35
C LEU A 55 -1.79 -4.50 -14.43
N ALA A 56 -2.04 -3.85 -15.56
CA ALA A 56 -2.64 -4.49 -16.71
C ALA A 56 -1.79 -5.70 -17.17
N GLY A 57 -2.45 -6.83 -17.35
CA GLY A 57 -1.81 -8.06 -17.81
C GLY A 57 -1.27 -7.94 -19.24
N GLY A 58 -0.12 -8.55 -19.51
CA GLY A 58 0.56 -8.50 -20.81
C GLY A 58 1.09 -7.13 -21.23
N CYS A 59 0.92 -6.10 -20.39
CA CYS A 59 1.29 -4.74 -20.73
C CYS A 59 2.80 -4.51 -20.62
N THR A 60 3.35 -3.67 -21.50
CA THR A 60 4.69 -3.11 -21.31
C THR A 60 4.61 -1.62 -20.99
N TYR A 61 4.86 -1.26 -19.73
CA TYR A 61 5.01 0.12 -19.28
C TYR A 61 6.41 0.62 -19.65
N ARG A 62 6.50 1.43 -20.71
CA ARG A 62 7.75 2.06 -21.16
C ARG A 62 7.94 3.40 -20.46
N VAL A 63 8.95 3.49 -19.61
CA VAL A 63 9.37 4.73 -18.94
C VAL A 63 10.37 5.45 -19.82
N ASP A 64 10.00 6.64 -20.27
CA ASP A 64 10.75 7.42 -21.27
C ASP A 64 11.46 8.64 -20.67
N ARG A 65 11.09 9.04 -19.44
CA ARG A 65 11.61 10.23 -18.77
C ARG A 65 11.89 9.94 -17.31
N ALA A 66 12.91 10.60 -16.77
CA ALA A 66 13.25 10.55 -15.35
C ALA A 66 12.55 11.68 -14.57
N ILE A 67 12.26 11.40 -13.31
CA ILE A 67 11.86 12.32 -12.25
C ILE A 67 13.06 12.41 -11.30
N GLY A 68 13.92 13.41 -11.51
CA GLY A 68 15.27 13.42 -10.95
C GLY A 68 16.11 12.27 -11.53
N ASP A 69 16.65 11.41 -10.67
CA ASP A 69 17.45 10.24 -11.07
C ASP A 69 16.64 8.94 -11.21
N ASN A 70 15.30 9.02 -11.07
CA ASN A 70 14.42 7.86 -10.97
C ASN A 70 13.34 7.86 -12.07
N GLY A 71 12.84 6.70 -12.48
CA GLY A 71 11.71 6.57 -13.41
C GLY A 71 10.34 6.76 -12.74
N PHE A 72 10.31 6.62 -11.42
CA PHE A 72 9.13 6.79 -10.57
C PHE A 72 9.41 7.77 -9.42
N PRO A 73 8.38 8.36 -8.80
CA PRO A 73 8.55 9.04 -7.53
C PRO A 73 9.22 8.12 -6.51
N VAL A 74 9.99 8.72 -5.59
CA VAL A 74 10.62 7.99 -4.49
C VAL A 74 9.51 7.28 -3.72
N VAL A 75 9.64 5.97 -3.53
CA VAL A 75 8.67 5.17 -2.78
C VAL A 75 8.90 5.46 -1.29
N THR A 76 7.93 6.13 -0.67
CA THR A 76 7.95 6.51 0.76
C THR A 76 6.89 5.75 1.57
N GLY A 77 5.92 5.13 0.89
CA GLY A 77 4.91 4.26 1.50
C GLY A 77 5.15 2.78 1.21
N ASP A 78 4.27 1.93 1.73
CA ASP A 78 4.25 0.50 1.43
C ASP A 78 3.43 0.26 0.14
N VAL A 79 4.11 0.00 -0.96
CA VAL A 79 3.52 -0.12 -2.30
C VAL A 79 3.78 -1.52 -2.87
N GLU A 80 2.70 -2.25 -3.12
CA GLU A 80 2.76 -3.58 -3.75
C GLU A 80 2.37 -3.47 -5.23
N LEU A 81 3.28 -3.84 -6.14
CA LEU A 81 3.01 -3.90 -7.58
C LEU A 81 2.73 -5.36 -7.99
N VAL A 82 1.60 -5.59 -8.66
CA VAL A 82 1.14 -6.92 -9.03
C VAL A 82 0.86 -6.96 -10.52
N GLY A 83 1.70 -7.65 -11.28
CA GLY A 83 1.54 -7.83 -12.72
C GLY A 83 1.22 -9.27 -13.10
N ALA A 84 0.66 -9.45 -14.30
CA ALA A 84 0.39 -10.75 -14.91
C ALA A 84 0.98 -10.75 -16.33
N GLY A 85 2.23 -11.19 -16.49
CA GLY A 85 2.96 -11.05 -17.75
C GLY A 85 3.29 -9.59 -18.11
N THR A 86 3.33 -8.71 -17.12
CA THR A 86 3.61 -7.29 -17.28
C THR A 86 5.12 -7.02 -17.31
N VAL A 87 5.56 -6.07 -18.13
CA VAL A 87 6.94 -5.59 -18.19
C VAL A 87 6.99 -4.10 -17.85
N ILE A 88 7.91 -3.70 -16.98
CA ILE A 88 8.30 -2.30 -16.80
C ILE A 88 9.68 -2.15 -17.41
N SER A 89 9.81 -1.29 -18.42
CA SER A 89 11.04 -1.15 -19.18
C SER A 89 11.38 0.31 -19.42
N ARG A 90 12.66 0.57 -19.71
CA ARG A 90 13.14 1.89 -20.03
C ARG A 90 13.05 2.03 -21.54
N HIS A 91 12.50 3.13 -22.02
CA HIS A 91 12.50 3.43 -23.44
C HIS A 91 13.95 3.47 -23.94
N PRO A 92 14.28 2.85 -25.09
CA PRO A 92 15.66 2.73 -25.55
C PRO A 92 16.34 4.09 -25.76
N ALA A 93 15.59 5.11 -26.17
CA ALA A 93 16.08 6.48 -26.35
C ALA A 93 16.15 7.32 -25.06
N ALA A 94 15.66 6.81 -23.92
CA ALA A 94 15.70 7.56 -22.67
C ALA A 94 17.11 7.49 -22.04
N PRO A 95 17.57 8.52 -21.30
CA PRO A 95 18.80 8.43 -20.51
C PRO A 95 18.71 7.32 -19.46
N ARG A 96 19.85 6.91 -18.89
CA ARG A 96 19.85 5.90 -17.81
C ARG A 96 19.31 6.52 -16.53
N PHE A 97 18.41 5.79 -15.85
CA PHE A 97 17.88 6.13 -14.54
C PHE A 97 17.56 4.85 -13.76
N ARG A 98 17.39 4.98 -12.44
CA ARG A 98 16.87 3.90 -11.58
C ARG A 98 15.35 3.84 -11.76
N PHE A 99 14.71 2.67 -11.82
CA PHE A 99 13.24 2.68 -11.85
C PHE A 99 12.68 3.15 -10.51
N PHE A 100 12.91 2.35 -9.47
CA PHE A 100 12.41 2.60 -8.14
C PHE A 100 13.57 2.97 -7.21
N ARG A 101 13.34 4.00 -6.39
CA ARG A 101 14.14 4.28 -5.19
C ARG A 101 13.19 4.22 -4.00
N VAL A 102 13.47 3.35 -3.05
CA VAL A 102 12.72 3.26 -1.79
C VAL A 102 13.44 4.12 -0.75
N ALA A 103 12.71 4.98 -0.05
CA ALA A 103 13.26 5.76 1.05
C ALA A 103 13.63 4.83 2.22
N VAL A 104 14.52 5.31 3.10
CA VAL A 104 14.75 4.61 4.37
C VAL A 104 13.45 4.63 5.19
N GLY A 105 13.09 3.47 5.74
CA GLY A 105 11.87 3.26 6.52
C GLY A 105 11.97 3.76 7.95
#